data_AF-A0A1L9RLG5-F1
#
_entry.id   AF-A0A1L9RLG5-F1
#
_cell.length_a   1.000
_cell.length_b   1.000
_cell.length_c   1.000
_cell.angle_alpha   90.00
_cell.angle_beta   90.00
_cell.angle_gamma   90.00
#
_symmetry.space_group_name_H-M   'P 1'
#
loop_
_entity.id
_entity.type
_entity.pdbx_description
1 polymer ?
#
loop_
_entity_poly.entity_id
_entity_poly.type
_entity_poly.pdbx_seq_one_letter_code
_entity_poly.pdbx_strand_id
1 'polypeptide(L)'
;MQSTQEPTGFAYLTGIGVTHSIAPPMHNFISKSLGYNWQFIAQECPTVEDAVRLFRLPSFAGAVVTMPYKRTIMDHLDGLDEYAVKLGACNNVYRAADGSLRGTNTDWVGVKGCLSSASEDGRGKPAVIVGAGGASRAAIFALHEHLECNTIYIVNRDEDEVAVVLDEVNRAYGDALNLVHVQRVDQVAALSAPFYIVGTVPDAEPQTPAEIEIHAIVDAFLSLPTKGVLLDMCFKPRRTRFIKAGEKSGWKTAGFKGIEIFYEDLEYLAKEKGDINTSTILAAAKDAKELCNQHNLQIIGLQPFIFYEGLIDRRVHEEKIAKLKIWFQIVKILDTDIIQIPSNFQSEGISGDLDLIVADMREVADMGLKEEPVVRFVYENLAWGTFISTWEGAWDIVQRVDRPNFGICLDTFNIAGRIWADPASITGKTPDADAELAASMERLVQTVDVNKVFYVQVVDAERMQQPLAEGHPFHVEGQPPRMNWSRNARLFLYETDRGAYLPVLEVARTIFKGLKYKGWVSMELFSRTMADPDPTVPRTHAQRGMDSWKQLAEEMGL
;
A
#
# COMPACT_ATOMS: atom_id res chain seq x y z
N MET A 1 -27.09 -15.23 19.43
CA MET A 1 -28.23 -14.27 19.47
C MET A 1 -27.65 -12.89 19.74
N GLN A 2 -27.50 -12.04 18.73
CA GLN A 2 -27.15 -10.63 18.98
C GLN A 2 -28.40 -9.92 19.51
N SER A 3 -28.27 -9.32 20.68
CA SER A 3 -29.29 -8.47 21.31
C SER A 3 -29.67 -7.33 20.37
N THR A 4 -30.88 -7.33 19.83
CA THR A 4 -31.49 -6.22 19.10
C THR A 4 -32.03 -5.20 20.11
N GLN A 5 -31.13 -4.47 20.78
CA GLN A 5 -31.54 -3.24 21.48
C GLN A 5 -31.77 -2.14 20.44
N GLU A 6 -32.87 -1.39 20.58
CA GLU A 6 -33.13 -0.23 19.71
C GLU A 6 -31.98 0.79 19.82
N PRO A 7 -31.62 1.48 18.71
CA PRO A 7 -30.58 2.50 18.74
C PRO A 7 -30.92 3.62 19.73
N THR A 8 -29.92 4.01 20.53
CA THR A 8 -30.04 5.12 21.50
C THR A 8 -29.82 6.50 20.88
N GLY A 9 -29.31 6.56 19.65
CA GLY A 9 -29.07 7.80 18.91
C GLY A 9 -28.95 7.55 17.41
N PHE A 10 -29.27 8.58 16.63
CA PHE A 10 -29.24 8.55 15.18
C PHE A 10 -28.30 9.63 14.64
N ALA A 11 -27.35 9.20 13.83
CA ALA A 11 -26.52 10.07 13.03
C ALA A 11 -26.97 10.03 11.57
N TYR A 12 -26.82 11.13 10.85
CA TYR A 12 -27.36 11.25 9.49
C TYR A 12 -26.30 11.66 8.48
N LEU A 13 -26.36 11.13 7.26
CA LEU A 13 -25.83 11.80 6.08
C LEU A 13 -26.99 12.45 5.35
N THR A 14 -27.00 13.79 5.29
CA THR A 14 -28.09 14.56 4.68
C THR A 14 -27.61 15.31 3.44
N GLY A 15 -28.42 15.30 2.39
CA GLY A 15 -28.14 15.96 1.13
C GLY A 15 -29.06 15.44 0.03
N ILE A 16 -28.69 15.71 -1.21
CA ILE A 16 -29.34 15.15 -2.39
C ILE A 16 -28.44 14.05 -2.99
N GLY A 17 -29.01 12.90 -3.33
CA GLY A 17 -28.33 11.75 -3.92
C GLY A 17 -27.47 10.95 -2.93
N VAL A 18 -27.86 10.90 -1.64
CA VAL A 18 -26.99 10.36 -0.57
C VAL A 18 -27.16 8.87 -0.30
N THR A 19 -28.23 8.25 -0.82
CA THR A 19 -28.62 6.86 -0.53
C THR A 19 -27.60 5.81 -0.98
N HIS A 20 -26.73 6.15 -1.94
CA HIS A 20 -25.67 5.27 -2.44
C HIS A 20 -24.32 5.46 -1.72
N SER A 21 -24.27 6.25 -0.65
CA SER A 21 -23.04 6.54 0.08
C SER A 21 -22.52 5.33 0.84
N ILE A 22 -21.19 5.22 0.95
CA ILE A 22 -20.52 4.24 1.83
C ILE A 22 -20.49 4.68 3.30
N ALA A 23 -20.94 5.90 3.60
CA ALA A 23 -20.91 6.46 4.95
C ALA A 23 -21.69 5.62 5.98
N PRO A 24 -22.91 5.11 5.70
CA PRO A 24 -23.65 4.32 6.69
C PRO A 24 -22.92 3.08 7.22
N PRO A 25 -22.43 2.12 6.39
CA PRO A 25 -21.71 0.97 6.94
C PRO A 25 -20.42 1.38 7.68
N MET A 26 -19.71 2.40 7.19
CA MET A 26 -18.49 2.90 7.83
C MET A 26 -18.76 3.50 9.22
N HIS A 27 -19.70 4.42 9.35
CA HIS A 27 -19.99 5.08 10.62
C HIS A 27 -20.75 4.19 11.62
N ASN A 28 -21.53 3.21 11.14
CA ASN A 28 -22.11 2.19 12.01
C ASN A 28 -21.03 1.32 12.65
N PHE A 29 -20.02 0.92 11.86
CA PHE A 29 -18.86 0.20 12.39
C PHE A 29 -18.11 1.05 13.41
N ILE A 30 -17.79 2.31 13.09
CA ILE A 30 -17.09 3.24 14.00
C ILE A 30 -17.85 3.42 15.31
N SER A 31 -19.16 3.69 15.24
CA SER A 31 -20.01 3.86 16.44
C SER A 31 -19.96 2.63 17.34
N LYS A 32 -20.13 1.44 16.75
CA LYS A 32 -20.07 0.16 17.48
C LYS A 32 -18.71 -0.06 18.12
N SER A 33 -17.61 0.21 17.41
CA SER A 33 -16.25 0.05 17.93
C SER A 33 -15.92 1.01 19.07
N LEU A 34 -16.55 2.18 19.10
CA LEU A 34 -16.44 3.16 20.18
C LEU A 34 -17.42 2.90 21.34
N GLY A 35 -18.22 1.83 21.27
CA GLY A 35 -19.20 1.49 22.30
C GLY A 35 -20.50 2.29 22.26
N TYR A 36 -20.75 3.06 21.20
CA TYR A 36 -21.99 3.80 21.02
C TYR A 36 -23.05 2.93 20.34
N ASN A 37 -24.24 2.83 20.95
CA ASN A 37 -25.41 2.23 20.34
C ASN A 37 -26.13 3.24 19.43
N TRP A 38 -25.44 3.70 18.38
CA TRP A 38 -25.95 4.65 17.41
C TRP A 38 -26.15 3.99 16.04
N GLN A 39 -27.13 4.49 15.29
CA GLN A 39 -27.34 4.13 13.90
C GLN A 39 -27.06 5.33 13.00
N PHE A 40 -26.23 5.13 11.99
CA PHE A 40 -25.94 6.09 10.94
C PHE A 40 -26.82 5.82 9.72
N ILE A 41 -27.56 6.83 9.28
CA ILE A 41 -28.60 6.75 8.23
C ILE A 41 -28.25 7.72 7.10
N ALA A 42 -28.20 7.25 5.86
CA ALA A 42 -28.23 8.15 4.70
C ALA A 42 -29.68 8.57 4.44
N GLN A 43 -29.97 9.85 4.62
CA GLN A 43 -31.30 10.42 4.52
C GLN A 43 -31.36 11.45 3.40
N GLU A 44 -32.12 11.14 2.36
CA GLU A 44 -32.40 12.07 1.29
C GLU A 44 -33.21 13.26 1.86
N CYS A 45 -32.71 14.48 1.64
CA CYS A 45 -33.31 15.72 2.11
C CYS A 45 -33.49 16.67 0.91
N PRO A 46 -34.71 16.78 0.35
CA PRO A 46 -35.00 17.68 -0.76
C PRO A 46 -34.77 19.17 -0.48
N THR A 47 -34.79 19.57 0.80
CA THR A 47 -34.48 20.94 1.26
C THR A 47 -33.52 20.92 2.45
N VAL A 48 -32.89 22.07 2.75
CA VAL A 48 -32.03 22.20 3.95
C VAL A 48 -32.87 22.12 5.24
N GLU A 49 -34.11 22.60 5.21
CA GLU A 49 -35.05 22.53 6.31
C GLU A 49 -35.40 21.08 6.67
N ASP A 50 -35.46 20.17 5.70
CA ASP A 50 -35.63 18.73 5.95
C ASP A 50 -34.49 18.17 6.81
N ALA A 51 -33.25 18.56 6.50
CA ALA A 51 -32.09 18.16 7.30
C ALA A 51 -32.16 18.74 8.72
N VAL A 52 -32.48 20.04 8.84
CA VAL A 52 -32.58 20.73 10.14
C VAL A 52 -33.67 20.10 11.03
N ARG A 53 -34.79 19.65 10.45
CA ARG A 53 -35.84 18.93 11.21
C ARG A 53 -35.31 17.67 11.87
N LEU A 54 -34.43 16.92 11.20
CA LEU A 54 -33.78 15.74 11.79
C LEU A 54 -32.82 16.13 12.91
N PHE A 55 -32.07 17.22 12.74
CA PHE A 55 -31.06 17.65 13.71
C PHE A 55 -31.68 18.14 15.02
N ARG A 56 -32.94 18.56 14.99
CA ARG A 56 -33.70 18.98 16.17
C ARG A 56 -34.39 17.84 16.92
N LEU A 57 -34.30 16.60 16.43
CA LEU A 57 -34.84 15.44 17.16
C LEU A 57 -34.06 15.19 18.46
N PRO A 58 -34.73 14.77 19.55
CA PRO A 58 -34.06 14.40 20.79
C PRO A 58 -33.02 13.29 20.61
N SER A 59 -33.24 12.39 19.64
CA SER A 59 -32.37 11.27 19.34
C SER A 59 -31.21 11.60 18.38
N PHE A 60 -31.07 12.87 17.96
CA PHE A 60 -29.99 13.30 17.07
C PHE A 60 -28.62 13.21 17.75
N ALA A 61 -27.72 12.42 17.17
CA ALA A 61 -26.34 12.23 17.62
C ALA A 61 -25.33 13.06 16.83
N GLY A 62 -25.65 13.41 15.57
CA GLY A 62 -24.77 14.18 14.68
C GLY A 62 -25.15 14.01 13.22
N ALA A 63 -24.59 14.82 12.32
CA ALA A 63 -24.81 14.66 10.90
C ALA A 63 -23.62 15.07 10.06
N VAL A 64 -23.40 14.30 8.99
CA VAL A 64 -22.62 14.71 7.83
C VAL A 64 -23.57 15.43 6.87
N VAL A 65 -23.25 16.67 6.53
CA VAL A 65 -23.98 17.47 5.54
C VAL A 65 -23.19 17.46 4.24
N THR A 66 -23.83 17.05 3.15
CA THR A 66 -23.21 17.05 1.83
C THR A 66 -23.96 17.97 0.86
N MET A 67 -23.58 17.91 -0.42
CA MET A 67 -24.14 18.73 -1.48
C MET A 67 -25.69 18.63 -1.51
N PRO A 68 -26.39 19.76 -1.75
CA PRO A 68 -25.88 21.12 -1.96
C PRO A 68 -25.77 21.99 -0.69
N TYR A 69 -26.01 21.44 0.50
CA TYR A 69 -26.33 22.25 1.69
C TYR A 69 -25.15 22.70 2.54
N LYS A 70 -23.90 22.38 2.17
CA LYS A 70 -22.73 22.70 3.01
C LYS A 70 -22.62 24.19 3.35
N ARG A 71 -23.13 25.10 2.51
CA ARG A 71 -23.20 26.53 2.85
C ARG A 71 -24.50 26.89 3.56
N THR A 72 -25.65 26.58 2.95
CA THR A 72 -26.94 27.03 3.46
C THR A 72 -27.24 26.51 4.86
N ILE A 73 -26.71 25.33 5.25
CA ILE A 73 -26.92 24.80 6.60
C ILE A 73 -26.38 25.73 7.68
N MET A 74 -25.34 26.52 7.40
CA MET A 74 -24.67 27.39 8.37
C MET A 74 -25.63 28.39 9.01
N ASP A 75 -26.59 28.92 8.24
CA ASP A 75 -27.58 29.90 8.70
C ASP A 75 -28.67 29.28 9.61
N HIS A 76 -28.73 27.96 9.71
CA HIS A 76 -29.72 27.23 10.51
C HIS A 76 -29.15 26.64 11.82
N LEU A 77 -27.86 26.85 12.10
CA LEU A 77 -27.18 26.34 13.30
C LEU A 77 -27.06 27.42 14.36
N ASP A 78 -26.97 27.02 15.62
CA ASP A 78 -26.86 27.93 16.77
C ASP A 78 -25.44 28.52 16.90
N GLY A 79 -24.44 27.85 16.31
CA GLY A 79 -23.08 28.35 16.24
C GLY A 79 -22.20 27.55 15.30
N LEU A 80 -21.10 28.16 14.90
CA LEU A 80 -20.07 27.55 14.07
C LEU A 80 -18.75 27.57 14.82
N ASP A 81 -17.86 26.63 14.50
CA ASP A 81 -16.47 26.73 14.92
C ASP A 81 -15.64 27.58 13.94
N GLU A 82 -14.37 27.82 14.30
CA GLU A 82 -13.46 28.62 13.49
C GLU A 82 -13.26 28.05 12.08
N TYR A 83 -13.31 26.72 11.92
CA TYR A 83 -13.11 26.05 10.64
C TYR A 83 -14.32 26.29 9.73
N ALA A 84 -15.55 26.02 10.18
CA ALA A 84 -16.73 26.26 9.36
C ALA A 84 -16.87 27.73 8.95
N VAL A 85 -16.52 28.67 9.83
CA VAL A 85 -16.49 30.11 9.52
C VAL A 85 -15.43 30.43 8.47
N LYS A 86 -14.17 30.03 8.71
CA LYS A 86 -13.04 30.35 7.82
C LYS A 86 -13.17 29.70 6.44
N LEU A 87 -13.71 28.49 6.38
CA LEU A 87 -13.93 27.76 5.13
C LEU A 87 -15.22 28.15 4.41
N GLY A 88 -16.14 28.89 5.04
CA GLY A 88 -17.44 29.23 4.44
C GLY A 88 -18.29 28.01 4.07
N ALA A 89 -18.08 26.88 4.75
CA ALA A 89 -18.78 25.62 4.50
C ALA A 89 -18.76 24.73 5.74
N CYS A 90 -19.90 24.11 6.05
CA CYS A 90 -20.11 23.16 7.14
C CYS A 90 -20.48 21.79 6.56
N ASN A 91 -19.62 20.78 6.77
CA ASN A 91 -19.90 19.39 6.36
C ASN A 91 -20.30 18.49 7.55
N ASN A 92 -20.22 18.99 8.79
CA ASN A 92 -20.48 18.19 9.97
C ASN A 92 -21.20 19.01 11.04
N VAL A 93 -22.36 18.53 11.48
CA VAL A 93 -23.21 19.14 12.50
C VAL A 93 -23.24 18.23 13.71
N TYR A 94 -23.10 18.80 14.90
CA TYR A 94 -23.11 18.06 16.16
C TYR A 94 -23.90 18.81 17.22
N ARG A 95 -24.39 18.08 18.22
CA ARG A 95 -25.02 18.68 19.41
C ARG A 95 -23.95 18.94 20.46
N ALA A 96 -23.80 20.20 20.86
CA ALA A 96 -22.91 20.58 21.95
C ALA A 96 -23.50 20.20 23.32
N ALA A 97 -22.68 20.27 24.37
CA ALA A 97 -23.07 19.88 25.73
C ALA A 97 -24.22 20.73 26.31
N ASP A 98 -24.38 21.97 25.84
CA ASP A 98 -25.49 22.87 26.18
C ASP A 98 -26.77 22.59 25.37
N GLY A 99 -26.75 21.58 24.49
CA GLY A 99 -27.85 21.18 23.63
C GLY A 99 -27.91 21.93 22.29
N SER A 100 -27.07 22.95 22.08
CA SER A 100 -27.03 23.74 20.84
C SER A 100 -26.52 22.92 19.65
N LEU A 101 -27.03 23.21 18.46
CA LEU A 101 -26.57 22.63 17.21
C LEU A 101 -25.40 23.45 16.67
N ARG A 102 -24.23 22.82 16.58
CA ARG A 102 -23.00 23.47 16.10
C ARG A 102 -22.48 22.83 14.84
N GLY A 103 -21.86 23.65 13.99
CA GLY A 103 -21.27 23.24 12.72
C GLY A 103 -19.75 23.29 12.70
N THR A 104 -19.13 22.35 12.00
CA THR A 104 -17.69 22.29 11.72
C THR A 104 -17.44 21.82 10.29
N ASN A 105 -16.19 21.91 9.86
CA ASN A 105 -15.71 21.34 8.60
C ASN A 105 -14.57 20.37 8.85
N THR A 106 -14.74 19.12 8.39
CA THR A 106 -13.73 18.05 8.50
C THR A 106 -13.17 17.61 7.15
N ASP A 107 -13.66 18.16 6.03
CA ASP A 107 -13.16 17.80 4.70
C ASP A 107 -11.66 18.13 4.57
N TRP A 108 -11.23 19.27 5.15
CA TRP A 108 -9.83 19.70 5.09
C TRP A 108 -8.90 18.74 5.84
N VAL A 109 -9.39 18.10 6.91
CA VAL A 109 -8.63 17.08 7.66
C VAL A 109 -8.36 15.88 6.76
N GLY A 110 -9.38 15.45 6.01
CA GLY A 110 -9.26 14.37 5.02
C GLY A 110 -8.28 14.72 3.90
N VAL A 111 -8.42 15.91 3.31
CA VAL A 111 -7.51 16.38 2.24
C VAL A 111 -6.06 16.42 2.72
N LYS A 112 -5.79 17.10 3.85
CA LYS A 112 -4.46 17.17 4.45
C LYS A 112 -3.91 15.77 4.73
N GLY A 113 -4.70 14.93 5.38
CA GLY A 113 -4.31 13.58 5.76
C GLY A 113 -3.85 12.76 4.56
N CYS A 114 -4.66 12.71 3.50
CA CYS A 114 -4.35 11.97 2.29
C CYS A 114 -3.12 12.51 1.54
N LEU A 115 -2.97 13.83 1.42
CA LEU A 115 -1.82 14.43 0.74
C LEU A 115 -0.53 14.20 1.53
N SER A 116 -0.54 14.46 2.84
CA SER A 116 0.64 14.33 3.71
C SER A 116 1.09 12.88 3.85
N SER A 117 0.14 11.94 3.92
CA SER A 117 0.47 10.50 3.94
C SER A 117 1.12 10.02 2.64
N ALA A 118 0.81 10.67 1.52
CA ALA A 118 1.39 10.32 0.22
C ALA A 118 2.78 10.94 0.01
N SER A 119 2.97 12.23 0.35
CA SER A 119 4.27 12.90 0.40
C SER A 119 4.12 14.32 0.97
N GLU A 120 5.04 14.72 1.84
CA GLU A 120 5.17 16.09 2.35
C GLU A 120 6.19 16.95 1.57
N ASP A 121 6.84 16.38 0.54
CA ASP A 121 7.87 17.08 -0.26
C ASP A 121 7.29 18.26 -1.06
N GLY A 122 5.97 18.38 -1.10
CA GLY A 122 5.22 19.45 -1.72
C GLY A 122 5.05 20.69 -0.84
N ARG A 123 5.48 20.65 0.43
CA ARG A 123 5.35 21.79 1.32
C ARG A 123 6.00 23.04 0.71
N GLY A 124 5.28 24.16 0.72
CA GLY A 124 5.76 25.41 0.13
C GLY A 124 5.67 25.50 -1.40
N LYS A 125 5.35 24.40 -2.10
CA LYS A 125 5.29 24.36 -3.57
C LYS A 125 3.89 24.72 -4.08
N PRO A 126 3.75 25.09 -5.37
CA PRO A 126 2.44 25.35 -5.94
C PRO A 126 1.51 24.13 -5.89
N ALA A 127 0.20 24.37 -5.91
CA ALA A 127 -0.82 23.32 -5.99
C ALA A 127 -1.89 23.66 -7.03
N VAL A 128 -2.65 22.67 -7.47
CA VAL A 128 -3.82 22.83 -8.34
C VAL A 128 -5.07 22.34 -7.61
N ILE A 129 -6.17 23.07 -7.76
CA ILE A 129 -7.50 22.65 -7.35
C ILE A 129 -8.42 22.67 -8.57
N VAL A 130 -9.12 21.57 -8.80
CA VAL A 130 -10.12 21.46 -9.86
C VAL A 130 -11.52 21.59 -9.24
N GLY A 131 -12.23 22.66 -9.56
CA GLY A 131 -13.53 23.03 -9.01
C GLY A 131 -13.50 24.25 -8.08
N ALA A 132 -14.66 24.89 -7.89
CA ALA A 132 -14.85 26.09 -7.07
C ALA A 132 -15.93 25.95 -5.96
N GLY A 133 -16.33 24.71 -5.64
CA GLY A 133 -17.38 24.38 -4.67
C GLY A 133 -16.94 24.37 -3.20
N GLY A 134 -17.78 23.85 -2.28
CA GLY A 134 -17.44 23.78 -0.84
C GLY A 134 -16.20 22.93 -0.53
N ALA A 135 -16.01 21.84 -1.28
CA ALA A 135 -14.82 20.99 -1.17
C ALA A 135 -13.52 21.72 -1.59
N SER A 136 -13.59 22.61 -2.58
CA SER A 136 -12.44 23.42 -3.02
C SER A 136 -11.94 24.34 -1.90
N ARG A 137 -12.83 24.93 -1.09
CA ARG A 137 -12.46 25.78 0.06
C ARG A 137 -11.72 25.00 1.13
N ALA A 138 -12.16 23.76 1.39
CA ALA A 138 -11.45 22.85 2.28
C ALA A 138 -10.07 22.44 1.75
N ALA A 139 -9.95 22.23 0.45
CA ALA A 139 -8.66 21.98 -0.19
C ALA A 139 -7.73 23.19 -0.13
N ILE A 140 -8.22 24.41 -0.38
CA ILE A 140 -7.46 25.67 -0.24
C ILE A 140 -6.92 25.79 1.19
N PHE A 141 -7.79 25.63 2.18
CA PHE A 141 -7.40 25.70 3.59
C PHE A 141 -6.32 24.67 3.93
N ALA A 142 -6.51 23.40 3.55
CA ALA A 142 -5.53 22.34 3.81
C ALA A 142 -4.18 22.61 3.14
N LEU A 143 -4.19 23.06 1.88
CA LEU A 143 -2.99 23.33 1.10
C LEU A 143 -2.22 24.54 1.64
N HIS A 144 -2.91 25.65 1.90
CA HIS A 144 -2.25 26.88 2.36
C HIS A 144 -1.81 26.81 3.82
N GLU A 145 -2.72 26.48 4.75
CA GLU A 145 -2.46 26.61 6.19
C GLU A 145 -1.65 25.46 6.77
N HIS A 146 -1.69 24.27 6.14
CA HIS A 146 -1.02 23.09 6.67
C HIS A 146 0.11 22.56 5.79
N LEU A 147 0.07 22.83 4.48
CA LEU A 147 1.11 22.45 3.52
C LEU A 147 1.86 23.66 2.95
N GLU A 148 1.58 24.88 3.43
CA GLU A 148 2.31 26.10 3.08
C GLU A 148 2.31 26.42 1.57
N CYS A 149 1.34 25.88 0.82
CA CYS A 149 1.18 26.16 -0.61
C CYS A 149 0.66 27.59 -0.80
N ASN A 150 1.58 28.55 -0.93
CA ASN A 150 1.24 29.98 -1.08
C ASN A 150 0.89 30.37 -2.52
N THR A 151 0.97 29.45 -3.47
CA THR A 151 0.45 29.61 -4.83
C THR A 151 -0.46 28.44 -5.15
N ILE A 152 -1.72 28.74 -5.46
CA ILE A 152 -2.72 27.73 -5.82
C ILE A 152 -3.33 28.12 -7.15
N TYR A 153 -3.33 27.19 -8.10
CA TYR A 153 -4.01 27.34 -9.38
C TYR A 153 -5.42 26.75 -9.24
N ILE A 154 -6.46 27.55 -9.47
CA ILE A 154 -7.83 27.08 -9.51
C ILE A 154 -8.27 26.88 -10.96
N VAL A 155 -8.86 25.72 -11.23
CA VAL A 155 -9.33 25.32 -12.55
C VAL A 155 -10.83 25.04 -12.43
N ASN A 156 -11.67 25.90 -13.01
CA ASN A 156 -13.12 25.74 -13.01
C ASN A 156 -13.71 26.37 -14.28
N ARG A 157 -14.79 25.79 -14.78
CA ARG A 157 -15.48 26.25 -16.00
C ARG A 157 -16.32 27.53 -15.79
N ASP A 158 -16.77 27.76 -14.55
CA ASP A 158 -17.64 28.88 -14.20
C ASP A 158 -16.80 29.98 -13.56
N GLU A 159 -16.69 31.11 -14.27
CA GLU A 159 -15.89 32.27 -13.85
C GLU A 159 -16.50 32.98 -12.64
N ASP A 160 -17.83 33.02 -12.53
CA ASP A 160 -18.53 33.69 -11.43
C ASP A 160 -18.30 32.92 -10.12
N GLU A 161 -18.34 31.58 -10.16
CA GLU A 161 -17.98 30.76 -9.00
C GLU A 161 -16.54 30.99 -8.54
N VAL A 162 -15.60 31.14 -9.48
CA VAL A 162 -14.19 31.40 -9.17
C VAL A 162 -14.00 32.81 -8.63
N ALA A 163 -14.69 33.81 -9.17
CA ALA A 163 -14.66 35.18 -8.67
C ALA A 163 -15.09 35.25 -7.20
N VAL A 164 -16.13 34.50 -6.82
CA VAL A 164 -16.57 34.38 -5.43
C VAL A 164 -15.48 33.75 -4.55
N VAL A 165 -14.84 32.66 -4.99
CA VAL A 165 -13.73 32.03 -4.23
C VAL A 165 -12.53 32.98 -4.09
N LEU A 166 -12.17 33.70 -5.15
CA LEU A 166 -11.08 34.68 -5.16
C LEU A 166 -11.33 35.80 -4.16
N ASP A 167 -12.54 36.38 -4.13
CA ASP A 167 -12.91 37.43 -3.19
C ASP A 167 -12.90 36.91 -1.74
N GLU A 168 -13.43 35.71 -1.48
CA GLU A 168 -13.35 35.07 -0.16
C GLU A 168 -11.89 34.84 0.29
N VAL A 169 -11.03 34.34 -0.60
CA VAL A 169 -9.61 34.10 -0.32
C VAL A 169 -8.84 35.40 -0.11
N ASN A 170 -9.07 36.42 -0.92
CA ASN A 170 -8.45 37.74 -0.75
C ASN A 170 -8.85 38.39 0.57
N ARG A 171 -10.11 38.24 0.99
CA ARG A 171 -10.57 38.72 2.31
C ARG A 171 -9.95 37.96 3.47
N ALA A 172 -9.72 36.65 3.32
CA ALA A 172 -9.18 35.80 4.38
C ALA A 172 -7.65 35.86 4.51
N TYR A 173 -6.93 35.93 3.39
CA TYR A 173 -5.47 35.74 3.34
C TYR A 173 -4.72 36.93 2.73
N GLY A 174 -5.39 37.82 2.00
CA GLY A 174 -4.74 38.92 1.28
C GLY A 174 -3.59 38.41 0.40
N ASP A 175 -2.44 39.07 0.47
CA ASP A 175 -1.25 38.72 -0.31
C ASP A 175 -0.52 37.45 0.18
N ALA A 176 -0.96 36.83 1.28
CA ALA A 176 -0.32 35.61 1.81
C ALA A 176 -0.60 34.38 0.91
N LEU A 177 -1.71 34.38 0.17
CA LEU A 177 -2.10 33.32 -0.75
C LEU A 177 -2.35 33.87 -2.15
N ASN A 178 -1.50 33.50 -3.10
CA ASN A 178 -1.69 33.79 -4.52
C ASN A 178 -2.59 32.72 -5.16
N LEU A 179 -3.90 32.99 -5.26
CA LEU A 179 -4.85 32.14 -5.98
C LEU A 179 -5.02 32.63 -7.42
N VAL A 180 -4.72 31.76 -8.39
CA VAL A 180 -4.68 32.11 -9.83
C VAL A 180 -5.69 31.25 -10.59
N HIS A 181 -6.63 31.89 -11.30
CA HIS A 181 -7.55 31.18 -12.19
C HIS A 181 -6.88 30.82 -13.51
N VAL A 182 -6.81 29.51 -13.78
CA VAL A 182 -6.31 28.98 -15.05
C VAL A 182 -7.52 28.59 -15.91
N GLN A 183 -7.66 29.29 -17.03
CA GLN A 183 -8.81 29.22 -17.93
C GLN A 183 -8.49 28.53 -19.24
N ARG A 184 -7.21 28.47 -19.62
CA ARG A 184 -6.77 27.90 -20.90
C ARG A 184 -5.51 27.08 -20.75
N VAL A 185 -5.39 26.04 -21.57
CA VAL A 185 -4.22 25.14 -21.60
C VAL A 185 -2.91 25.88 -21.85
N ASP A 186 -2.91 26.91 -22.69
CA ASP A 186 -1.72 27.68 -23.06
C ASP A 186 -1.07 28.41 -21.87
N GLN A 187 -1.85 28.72 -20.83
CA GLN A 187 -1.36 29.36 -19.62
C GLN A 187 -0.45 28.44 -18.80
N VAL A 188 -0.68 27.13 -18.83
CA VAL A 188 0.00 26.14 -17.97
C VAL A 188 1.52 26.15 -18.16
N ALA A 189 1.98 26.34 -19.39
CA ALA A 189 3.42 26.32 -19.72
C ALA A 189 4.21 27.46 -19.06
N ALA A 190 3.54 28.56 -18.67
CA ALA A 190 4.16 29.71 -18.00
C ALA A 190 4.10 29.61 -16.46
N LEU A 191 3.41 28.61 -15.92
CA LEU A 191 3.21 28.45 -14.47
C LEU A 191 4.29 27.58 -13.85
N SER A 192 4.56 27.82 -12.57
CA SER A 192 5.44 26.95 -11.79
C SER A 192 4.75 25.60 -11.56
N ALA A 193 5.49 24.49 -11.75
CA ALA A 193 4.91 23.16 -11.66
C ALA A 193 4.32 22.88 -10.26
N PRO A 194 3.08 22.38 -10.17
CA PRO A 194 2.46 22.04 -8.90
C PRO A 194 3.02 20.72 -8.36
N PHE A 195 2.99 20.57 -7.04
CA PHE A 195 3.25 19.29 -6.38
C PHE A 195 1.97 18.58 -5.94
N TYR A 196 0.95 19.32 -5.55
CA TYR A 196 -0.35 18.76 -5.17
C TYR A 196 -1.40 19.10 -6.21
N ILE A 197 -2.23 18.13 -6.58
CA ILE A 197 -3.44 18.36 -7.37
C ILE A 197 -4.62 17.77 -6.60
N VAL A 198 -5.68 18.57 -6.40
CA VAL A 198 -6.90 18.15 -5.70
C VAL A 198 -8.12 18.30 -6.61
N GLY A 199 -8.69 17.18 -7.04
CA GLY A 199 -9.96 17.12 -7.75
C GLY A 199 -11.13 17.27 -6.77
N THR A 200 -12.04 18.22 -7.03
CA THR A 200 -13.19 18.50 -6.14
C THR A 200 -14.54 18.48 -6.88
N VAL A 201 -14.54 18.08 -8.14
CA VAL A 201 -15.72 18.01 -9.01
C VAL A 201 -16.20 16.56 -9.17
N PRO A 202 -17.49 16.31 -9.43
CA PRO A 202 -17.96 14.97 -9.80
C PRO A 202 -17.28 14.46 -11.08
N ASP A 203 -17.10 13.14 -11.21
CA ASP A 203 -16.59 12.50 -12.43
C ASP A 203 -17.71 12.40 -13.48
N ALA A 204 -18.04 13.53 -14.11
CA ALA A 204 -18.90 13.60 -15.28
C ALA A 204 -18.07 13.55 -16.56
N GLU A 205 -18.61 12.97 -17.62
CA GLU A 205 -17.97 13.04 -18.93
C GLU A 205 -18.10 14.46 -19.49
N PRO A 206 -17.00 15.15 -19.87
CA PRO A 206 -17.08 16.51 -20.39
C PRO A 206 -17.88 16.54 -21.70
N GLN A 207 -18.93 17.36 -21.75
CA GLN A 207 -19.83 17.49 -22.91
C GLN A 207 -19.67 18.84 -23.62
N THR A 208 -19.39 19.89 -22.85
CA THR A 208 -19.28 21.27 -23.32
C THR A 208 -17.84 21.64 -23.64
N PRO A 209 -17.60 22.61 -24.53
CA PRO A 209 -16.25 23.09 -24.83
C PRO A 209 -15.48 23.53 -23.57
N ALA A 210 -16.17 24.19 -22.63
CA ALA A 210 -15.56 24.62 -21.38
C ALA A 210 -15.16 23.44 -20.48
N GLU A 211 -15.99 22.39 -20.37
CA GLU A 211 -15.62 21.17 -19.62
C GLU A 211 -14.44 20.45 -20.28
N ILE A 212 -14.41 20.37 -21.61
CA ILE A 212 -13.30 19.76 -22.35
C ILE A 212 -11.99 20.54 -22.10
N GLU A 213 -12.05 21.88 -22.09
CA GLU A 213 -10.90 22.74 -21.79
C GLU A 213 -10.38 22.50 -20.37
N ILE A 214 -11.26 22.38 -19.37
CA ILE A 214 -10.85 22.07 -17.98
C ILE A 214 -10.08 20.75 -17.91
N HIS A 215 -10.56 19.70 -18.57
CA HIS A 215 -9.86 18.42 -18.60
C HIS A 215 -8.49 18.55 -19.30
N ALA A 216 -8.42 19.30 -20.40
CA ALA A 216 -7.16 19.55 -21.10
C ALA A 216 -6.15 20.33 -20.25
N ILE A 217 -6.61 21.30 -19.42
CA ILE A 217 -5.76 22.03 -18.48
C ILE A 217 -5.20 21.08 -17.42
N VAL A 218 -6.02 20.18 -16.88
CA VAL A 218 -5.57 19.16 -15.91
C VAL A 218 -4.54 18.24 -16.56
N ASP A 219 -4.79 17.73 -17.77
CA ASP A 219 -3.83 16.91 -18.51
C ASP A 219 -2.51 17.64 -18.78
N ALA A 220 -2.56 18.94 -19.06
CA ALA A 220 -1.36 19.76 -19.24
C ALA A 220 -0.54 19.88 -17.95
N PHE A 221 -1.19 20.10 -16.79
CA PHE A 221 -0.51 20.07 -15.50
C PHE A 221 0.09 18.70 -15.20
N LEU A 222 -0.66 17.63 -15.46
CA LEU A 222 -0.22 16.26 -15.25
C LEU A 222 0.99 15.90 -16.12
N SER A 223 1.12 16.52 -17.29
CA SER A 223 2.19 16.31 -18.27
C SER A 223 3.49 17.05 -17.93
N LEU A 224 3.48 18.00 -16.99
CA LEU A 224 4.70 18.71 -16.57
C LEU A 224 5.77 17.73 -16.03
N PRO A 225 7.07 18.02 -16.18
CA PRO A 225 8.14 17.08 -15.78
C PRO A 225 8.11 16.71 -14.30
N THR A 226 7.77 17.67 -13.43
CA THR A 226 7.65 17.46 -11.99
C THR A 226 6.36 16.71 -11.67
N LYS A 227 6.48 15.57 -10.99
CA LYS A 227 5.34 14.80 -10.47
C LYS A 227 5.22 15.00 -8.98
N GLY A 228 4.00 14.91 -8.48
CA GLY A 228 3.72 14.93 -7.05
C GLY A 228 2.55 14.02 -6.71
N VAL A 229 1.61 14.50 -5.91
CA VAL A 229 0.47 13.74 -5.41
C VAL A 229 -0.83 14.26 -6.01
N LEU A 230 -1.61 13.35 -6.56
CA LEU A 230 -2.98 13.63 -7.02
C LEU A 230 -3.97 13.01 -6.04
N LEU A 231 -4.85 13.84 -5.49
CA LEU A 231 -6.01 13.44 -4.72
C LEU A 231 -7.26 13.80 -5.52
N ASP A 232 -8.20 12.87 -5.66
CA ASP A 232 -9.54 13.18 -6.15
C ASP A 232 -10.54 12.90 -5.05
N MET A 233 -11.33 13.93 -4.68
CA MET A 233 -12.38 13.80 -3.68
C MET A 233 -13.63 13.10 -4.24
N CYS A 234 -13.75 12.98 -5.57
CA CYS A 234 -14.75 12.15 -6.19
C CYS A 234 -14.36 10.67 -6.04
N PHE A 235 -15.25 9.90 -5.42
CA PHE A 235 -15.05 8.47 -5.16
C PHE A 235 -15.89 7.56 -6.08
N LYS A 236 -16.69 8.15 -6.98
CA LYS A 236 -17.57 7.42 -7.90
C LYS A 236 -17.34 7.87 -9.34
N PRO A 237 -16.71 7.03 -10.19
CA PRO A 237 -16.13 5.72 -9.87
C PRO A 237 -14.88 5.85 -8.97
N ARG A 238 -14.46 4.73 -8.34
CA ARG A 238 -13.27 4.70 -7.46
C ARG A 238 -11.99 5.19 -8.14
N ARG A 239 -11.88 4.99 -9.46
CA ARG A 239 -10.84 5.55 -10.32
C ARG A 239 -11.49 6.49 -11.34
N THR A 240 -11.55 7.77 -10.99
CA THR A 240 -12.05 8.85 -11.84
C THR A 240 -11.17 9.05 -13.06
N ARG A 241 -11.62 9.86 -14.01
CA ARG A 241 -10.82 10.25 -15.18
C ARG A 241 -9.53 10.96 -14.77
N PHE A 242 -9.56 11.81 -13.75
CA PHE A 242 -8.36 12.48 -13.24
C PHE A 242 -7.38 11.51 -12.61
N ILE A 243 -7.84 10.58 -11.75
CA ILE A 243 -6.95 9.56 -11.16
C ILE A 243 -6.27 8.74 -12.25
N LYS A 244 -7.03 8.26 -13.25
CA LYS A 244 -6.47 7.49 -14.38
C LYS A 244 -5.45 8.30 -15.20
N ALA A 245 -5.73 9.57 -15.46
CA ALA A 245 -4.82 10.46 -16.17
C ALA A 245 -3.52 10.71 -15.37
N GLY A 246 -3.65 10.90 -14.06
CA GLY A 246 -2.52 11.09 -13.15
C GLY A 246 -1.63 9.86 -13.07
N GLU A 247 -2.21 8.69 -12.88
CA GLU A 247 -1.50 7.40 -12.88
C GLU A 247 -0.74 7.19 -14.20
N LYS A 248 -1.41 7.39 -15.35
CA LYS A 248 -0.79 7.31 -16.68
C LYS A 248 0.38 8.28 -16.85
N SER A 249 0.31 9.43 -16.18
CA SER A 249 1.33 10.49 -16.24
C SER A 249 2.38 10.38 -15.13
N GLY A 250 2.36 9.31 -14.31
CA GLY A 250 3.37 9.04 -13.27
C GLY A 250 3.18 9.81 -11.95
N TRP A 251 1.99 10.34 -11.68
CA TRP A 251 1.67 10.97 -10.39
C TRP A 251 1.46 9.90 -9.30
N LYS A 252 1.95 10.17 -8.10
CA LYS A 252 1.81 9.25 -6.96
C LYS A 252 0.35 9.23 -6.50
N THR A 253 -0.19 8.03 -6.43
CA THR A 253 -1.34 7.65 -5.61
C THR A 253 -0.80 6.80 -4.45
N ALA A 254 -1.25 7.00 -3.21
CA ALA A 254 -0.62 6.42 -2.01
C ALA A 254 -0.73 4.88 -1.95
N GLY A 255 0.32 4.20 -1.49
CA GLY A 255 0.32 2.76 -1.15
C GLY A 255 1.50 1.95 -1.72
N PHE A 256 1.47 0.63 -1.49
CA PHE A 256 2.35 -0.32 -2.18
C PHE A 256 2.06 -0.30 -3.69
N LYS A 257 3.10 -0.52 -4.49
CA LYS A 257 2.97 -0.65 -5.96
C LYS A 257 2.79 -2.11 -6.40
N GLY A 258 3.10 -3.05 -5.53
CA GLY A 258 2.98 -4.47 -5.81
C GLY A 258 2.96 -5.33 -4.55
N ILE A 259 2.67 -6.61 -4.75
CA ILE A 259 2.52 -7.62 -3.70
C ILE A 259 3.05 -8.97 -4.20
N GLU A 260 3.61 -9.77 -3.29
CA GLU A 260 3.91 -11.18 -3.52
C GLU A 260 2.70 -12.02 -3.13
N ILE A 261 2.42 -13.08 -3.87
CA ILE A 261 1.33 -14.00 -3.54
C ILE A 261 1.93 -15.32 -3.08
N PHE A 262 1.53 -15.77 -1.89
CA PHE A 262 1.82 -17.12 -1.42
C PHE A 262 0.80 -18.10 -2.05
N TYR A 263 1.26 -19.27 -2.47
CA TYR A 263 0.37 -20.30 -3.01
C TYR A 263 -0.71 -20.69 -1.99
N GLU A 264 -0.35 -20.69 -0.71
CA GLU A 264 -1.26 -20.91 0.41
C GLU A 264 -2.38 -19.84 0.50
N ASP A 265 -2.13 -18.61 0.05
CA ASP A 265 -3.18 -17.57 -0.02
C ASP A 265 -4.28 -17.99 -1.00
N LEU A 266 -3.87 -18.58 -2.13
CA LEU A 266 -4.80 -19.11 -3.13
C LEU A 266 -5.50 -20.37 -2.62
N GLU A 267 -4.80 -21.24 -1.88
CA GLU A 267 -5.43 -22.39 -1.23
C GLU A 267 -6.49 -21.97 -0.21
N TYR A 268 -6.22 -20.92 0.58
CA TYR A 268 -7.17 -20.39 1.55
C TYR A 268 -8.43 -19.86 0.85
N LEU A 269 -8.25 -19.03 -0.19
CA LEU A 269 -9.36 -18.48 -0.97
C LEU A 269 -10.11 -19.57 -1.76
N ALA A 270 -9.42 -20.62 -2.21
CA ALA A 270 -10.04 -21.76 -2.88
C ALA A 270 -10.97 -22.55 -1.96
N LYS A 271 -10.70 -22.64 -0.65
CA LYS A 271 -11.59 -23.30 0.33
C LYS A 271 -12.97 -22.66 0.40
N GLU A 272 -13.06 -21.35 0.20
CA GLU A 272 -14.34 -20.64 0.15
C GLU A 272 -15.20 -21.06 -1.07
N LYS A 273 -14.57 -21.73 -2.05
CA LYS A 273 -15.18 -22.18 -3.31
C LYS A 273 -15.44 -23.69 -3.36
N GLY A 274 -15.05 -24.45 -2.33
CA GLY A 274 -15.19 -25.90 -2.24
C GLY A 274 -13.87 -26.62 -1.98
N ASP A 275 -13.79 -27.89 -2.36
CA ASP A 275 -12.57 -28.69 -2.19
C ASP A 275 -11.40 -28.10 -2.99
N ILE A 276 -10.20 -28.15 -2.42
CA ILE A 276 -8.98 -27.66 -3.08
C ILE A 276 -8.64 -28.59 -4.24
N ASN A 277 -8.72 -28.06 -5.46
CA ASN A 277 -8.35 -28.73 -6.69
C ASN A 277 -7.95 -27.68 -7.73
N THR A 278 -7.47 -28.12 -8.89
CA THR A 278 -7.01 -27.20 -9.96
C THR A 278 -8.06 -26.16 -10.34
N SER A 279 -9.34 -26.54 -10.43
CA SER A 279 -10.40 -25.61 -10.82
C SER A 279 -10.61 -24.51 -9.76
N THR A 280 -10.68 -24.88 -8.48
CA THR A 280 -10.89 -23.93 -7.38
C THR A 280 -9.68 -23.02 -7.16
N ILE A 281 -8.46 -23.52 -7.34
CA ILE A 281 -7.22 -22.71 -7.29
C ILE A 281 -7.16 -21.70 -8.44
N LEU A 282 -7.47 -22.10 -9.68
CA LEU A 282 -7.48 -21.17 -10.80
C LEU A 282 -8.59 -20.12 -10.66
N ALA A 283 -9.71 -20.45 -10.01
CA ALA A 283 -10.74 -19.47 -9.66
C ALA A 283 -10.25 -18.51 -8.58
N ALA A 284 -9.60 -19.00 -7.52
CA ALA A 284 -9.00 -18.16 -6.48
C ALA A 284 -7.94 -17.19 -7.05
N ALA A 285 -7.11 -17.66 -7.99
CA ALA A 285 -6.14 -16.80 -8.66
C ALA A 285 -6.80 -15.63 -9.42
N LYS A 286 -7.94 -15.87 -10.07
CA LYS A 286 -8.70 -14.81 -10.78
C LYS A 286 -9.22 -13.76 -9.79
N ASP A 287 -9.79 -14.20 -8.68
CA ASP A 287 -10.30 -13.30 -7.63
C ASP A 287 -9.16 -12.48 -7.00
N ALA A 288 -8.02 -13.12 -6.71
CA ALA A 288 -6.83 -12.43 -6.19
C ALA A 288 -6.31 -11.38 -7.19
N LYS A 289 -6.24 -11.71 -8.48
CA LYS A 289 -5.86 -10.75 -9.54
C LYS A 289 -6.87 -9.62 -9.64
N GLU A 290 -8.16 -9.89 -9.59
CA GLU A 290 -9.20 -8.86 -9.64
C GLU A 290 -9.07 -7.90 -8.45
N LEU A 291 -8.86 -8.43 -7.24
CA LEU A 291 -8.62 -7.63 -6.04
C LEU A 291 -7.36 -6.76 -6.20
N CYS A 292 -6.26 -7.31 -6.69
CA CYS A 292 -5.04 -6.55 -6.96
C CYS A 292 -5.28 -5.43 -8.00
N ASN A 293 -6.02 -5.72 -9.07
CA ASN A 293 -6.37 -4.73 -10.10
C ASN A 293 -7.25 -3.60 -9.54
N GLN A 294 -8.20 -3.92 -8.65
CA GLN A 294 -9.04 -2.93 -7.98
C GLN A 294 -8.22 -1.95 -7.10
N HIS A 295 -7.04 -2.39 -6.66
CA HIS A 295 -6.12 -1.66 -5.81
C HIS A 295 -4.85 -1.18 -6.51
N ASN A 296 -4.73 -1.37 -7.83
CA ASN A 296 -3.55 -1.04 -8.63
C ASN A 296 -2.24 -1.65 -8.08
N LEU A 297 -2.33 -2.87 -7.56
CA LEU A 297 -1.19 -3.66 -7.09
C LEU A 297 -0.74 -4.60 -8.22
N GLN A 298 0.53 -4.49 -8.60
CA GLN A 298 1.16 -5.50 -9.45
C GLN A 298 1.51 -6.73 -8.62
N ILE A 299 1.19 -7.92 -9.12
CA ILE A 299 1.67 -9.15 -8.50
C ILE A 299 3.10 -9.38 -8.98
N ILE A 300 4.07 -9.28 -8.07
CA ILE A 300 5.49 -9.27 -8.45
C ILE A 300 6.05 -10.69 -8.62
N GLY A 301 5.42 -11.69 -8.01
CA GLY A 301 5.76 -13.09 -8.14
C GLY A 301 4.78 -14.00 -7.42
N LEU A 302 4.76 -15.27 -7.82
CA LEU A 302 4.08 -16.35 -7.13
C LEU A 302 5.12 -17.17 -6.38
N GLN A 303 4.94 -17.27 -5.07
CA GLN A 303 5.86 -18.00 -4.22
C GLN A 303 5.09 -18.87 -3.21
N PRO A 304 5.76 -19.78 -2.51
CA PRO A 304 6.98 -20.46 -2.90
C PRO A 304 6.70 -21.84 -3.54
N PHE A 305 7.48 -22.24 -4.55
CA PHE A 305 7.51 -23.61 -5.06
C PHE A 305 8.46 -24.48 -4.22
N ILE A 306 8.04 -24.79 -2.99
CA ILE A 306 8.88 -25.43 -1.95
C ILE A 306 9.23 -26.89 -2.25
N PHE A 307 10.33 -27.35 -1.64
CA PHE A 307 10.77 -28.75 -1.63
C PHE A 307 11.00 -29.33 -3.03
N TYR A 308 11.79 -28.63 -3.84
CA TYR A 308 12.01 -29.02 -5.23
C TYR A 308 13.42 -29.50 -5.54
N GLU A 309 14.50 -28.78 -5.20
CA GLU A 309 15.82 -29.26 -5.62
C GLU A 309 16.27 -30.53 -4.91
N GLY A 310 17.14 -31.27 -5.61
CA GLY A 310 17.98 -32.30 -5.05
C GLY A 310 17.21 -33.58 -4.75
N LEU A 311 16.02 -33.76 -5.33
CA LEU A 311 15.17 -34.92 -5.04
C LEU A 311 15.82 -36.21 -5.55
N ILE A 312 16.10 -37.14 -4.62
CA ILE A 312 16.71 -38.43 -4.90
C ILE A 312 15.72 -39.35 -5.63
N ASP A 313 14.48 -39.42 -5.15
CA ASP A 313 13.41 -40.16 -5.82
C ASP A 313 12.89 -39.34 -7.02
N ARG A 314 13.26 -39.77 -8.23
CA ARG A 314 12.88 -39.10 -9.47
C ARG A 314 11.38 -39.14 -9.75
N ARG A 315 10.61 -40.05 -9.13
CA ARG A 315 9.14 -40.02 -9.21
C ARG A 315 8.57 -38.82 -8.45
N VAL A 316 9.14 -38.46 -7.31
CA VAL A 316 8.73 -37.27 -6.55
C VAL A 316 9.07 -35.99 -7.34
N HIS A 317 10.21 -35.98 -8.02
CA HIS A 317 10.56 -34.93 -8.97
C HIS A 317 9.52 -34.80 -10.09
N GLU A 318 9.13 -35.91 -10.73
CA GLU A 318 8.09 -35.91 -11.77
C GLU A 318 6.74 -35.39 -11.26
N GLU A 319 6.36 -35.71 -10.02
CA GLU A 319 5.16 -35.18 -9.37
C GLU A 319 5.25 -33.65 -9.17
N LYS A 320 6.43 -33.12 -8.81
CA LYS A 320 6.68 -31.67 -8.72
C LYS A 320 6.61 -31.01 -10.10
N ILE A 321 7.22 -31.59 -11.13
CA ILE A 321 7.13 -31.13 -12.52
C ILE A 321 5.67 -31.11 -13.01
N ALA A 322 4.87 -32.10 -12.65
CA ALA A 322 3.44 -32.10 -12.96
C ALA A 322 2.70 -30.94 -12.29
N LYS A 323 3.01 -30.64 -11.03
CA LYS A 323 2.45 -29.47 -10.30
C LYS A 323 2.87 -28.15 -10.92
N LEU A 324 4.11 -28.01 -11.38
CA LEU A 324 4.62 -26.78 -12.01
C LEU A 324 3.78 -26.35 -13.22
N LYS A 325 3.19 -27.29 -13.97
CA LYS A 325 2.26 -26.99 -15.08
C LYS A 325 0.99 -26.25 -14.63
N ILE A 326 0.57 -26.45 -13.38
CA ILE A 326 -0.54 -25.70 -12.77
C ILE A 326 -0.05 -24.30 -12.40
N TRP A 327 1.16 -24.17 -11.86
CA TRP A 327 1.77 -22.88 -11.52
C TRP A 327 1.91 -21.97 -12.75
N PHE A 328 2.28 -22.51 -13.92
CA PHE A 328 2.30 -21.76 -15.18
C PHE A 328 0.92 -21.18 -15.56
N GLN A 329 -0.17 -21.88 -15.25
CA GLN A 329 -1.51 -21.34 -15.47
C GLN A 329 -1.83 -20.23 -14.45
N ILE A 330 -1.41 -20.42 -13.19
CA ILE A 330 -1.65 -19.43 -12.12
C ILE A 330 -0.90 -18.14 -12.42
N VAL A 331 0.40 -18.17 -12.73
CA VAL A 331 1.17 -16.95 -12.96
C VAL A 331 0.63 -16.14 -14.14
N LYS A 332 0.15 -16.81 -15.21
CA LYS A 332 -0.55 -16.16 -16.32
C LYS A 332 -1.85 -15.48 -15.90
N ILE A 333 -2.63 -16.10 -15.00
CA ILE A 333 -3.85 -15.48 -14.44
C ILE A 333 -3.49 -14.29 -13.56
N LEU A 334 -2.46 -14.43 -12.72
CA LEU A 334 -1.98 -13.38 -11.83
C LEU A 334 -1.24 -12.27 -12.58
N ASP A 335 -0.97 -12.45 -13.88
CA ASP A 335 -0.26 -11.49 -14.74
C ASP A 335 1.11 -11.16 -14.13
N THR A 336 1.81 -12.23 -13.73
CA THR A 336 3.20 -12.22 -13.31
C THR A 336 3.95 -13.28 -14.11
N ASP A 337 5.24 -13.09 -14.26
CA ASP A 337 6.12 -14.03 -14.95
C ASP A 337 7.11 -14.68 -13.99
N ILE A 338 7.01 -14.47 -12.67
CA ILE A 338 7.98 -14.98 -11.70
C ILE A 338 7.39 -16.10 -10.83
N ILE A 339 8.15 -17.20 -10.72
CA ILE A 339 7.96 -18.25 -9.72
C ILE A 339 9.19 -18.31 -8.82
N GLN A 340 9.02 -18.21 -7.50
CA GLN A 340 10.11 -18.38 -6.53
C GLN A 340 10.29 -19.83 -6.12
N ILE A 341 11.54 -20.26 -6.05
CA ILE A 341 11.96 -21.55 -5.55
C ILE A 341 12.90 -21.31 -4.38
N PRO A 342 12.46 -21.50 -3.13
CA PRO A 342 13.35 -21.41 -1.98
C PRO A 342 14.15 -22.69 -1.83
N SER A 343 15.34 -22.56 -1.22
CA SER A 343 16.23 -23.69 -1.02
C SER A 343 15.59 -24.79 -0.18
N ASN A 344 15.87 -26.05 -0.52
CA ASN A 344 15.28 -27.20 0.14
C ASN A 344 15.84 -27.37 1.58
N PHE A 345 14.94 -27.59 2.52
CA PHE A 345 15.23 -27.75 3.95
C PHE A 345 14.68 -29.06 4.54
N GLN A 346 14.34 -30.03 3.69
CA GLN A 346 13.99 -31.38 4.15
C GLN A 346 15.23 -32.07 4.74
N SER A 347 15.03 -32.90 5.76
CA SER A 347 16.10 -33.67 6.40
C SER A 347 16.44 -34.96 5.66
N GLU A 348 15.53 -35.47 4.83
CA GLU A 348 15.64 -36.75 4.13
C GLU A 348 15.08 -36.64 2.70
N GLY A 349 15.43 -37.61 1.85
CA GLY A 349 14.92 -37.70 0.47
C GLY A 349 15.56 -36.72 -0.53
N ILE A 350 16.56 -35.95 -0.07
CA ILE A 350 17.26 -34.94 -0.87
C ILE A 350 18.78 -35.15 -0.83
N SER A 351 19.48 -34.70 -1.87
CA SER A 351 20.93 -34.80 -2.02
C SER A 351 21.57 -33.41 -2.13
N GLY A 352 22.77 -33.27 -1.56
CA GLY A 352 23.63 -32.09 -1.72
C GLY A 352 24.50 -32.12 -2.97
N ASP A 353 24.27 -33.10 -3.86
CA ASP A 353 24.94 -33.18 -5.16
C ASP A 353 24.52 -31.98 -6.02
N LEU A 354 25.48 -31.07 -6.25
CA LEU A 354 25.27 -29.86 -7.03
C LEU A 354 24.86 -30.15 -8.47
N ASP A 355 25.33 -31.24 -9.08
CA ASP A 355 24.98 -31.57 -10.46
C ASP A 355 23.50 -31.97 -10.55
N LEU A 356 22.97 -32.67 -9.54
CA LEU A 356 21.55 -33.00 -9.43
C LEU A 356 20.70 -31.75 -9.20
N ILE A 357 21.07 -30.90 -8.24
CA ILE A 357 20.36 -29.64 -7.95
C ILE A 357 20.30 -28.75 -9.20
N VAL A 358 21.42 -28.59 -9.89
CA VAL A 358 21.50 -27.79 -11.11
C VAL A 358 20.68 -28.42 -12.24
N ALA A 359 20.66 -29.76 -12.36
CA ALA A 359 19.84 -30.45 -13.34
C ALA A 359 18.35 -30.19 -13.12
N ASP A 360 17.87 -30.26 -11.87
CA ASP A 360 16.47 -29.95 -11.51
C ASP A 360 16.13 -28.50 -11.88
N MET A 361 17.01 -27.54 -11.54
CA MET A 361 16.79 -26.13 -11.84
C MET A 361 16.84 -25.80 -13.33
N ARG A 362 17.71 -26.47 -14.10
CA ARG A 362 17.75 -26.33 -15.56
C ARG A 362 16.46 -26.83 -16.19
N GLU A 363 15.90 -27.94 -15.71
CA GLU A 363 14.65 -28.48 -16.25
C GLU A 363 13.50 -27.47 -16.10
N VAL A 364 13.31 -26.89 -14.92
CA VAL A 364 12.24 -25.89 -14.72
C VAL A 364 12.49 -24.62 -15.53
N ALA A 365 13.74 -24.14 -15.58
CA ALA A 365 14.10 -22.99 -16.39
C ALA A 365 13.80 -23.24 -17.89
N ASP A 366 14.18 -24.41 -18.41
CA ASP A 366 13.91 -24.82 -19.79
C ASP A 366 12.41 -25.02 -20.07
N MET A 367 11.62 -25.38 -19.07
CA MET A 367 10.16 -25.38 -19.17
C MET A 367 9.59 -23.96 -19.22
N GLY A 368 10.03 -23.06 -18.34
CA GLY A 368 9.57 -21.66 -18.33
C GLY A 368 9.90 -20.89 -19.61
N LEU A 369 11.02 -21.21 -20.27
CA LEU A 369 11.37 -20.66 -21.59
C LEU A 369 10.40 -21.04 -22.71
N LYS A 370 9.62 -22.11 -22.53
CA LYS A 370 8.62 -22.57 -23.51
C LYS A 370 7.24 -21.95 -23.28
N GLU A 371 7.04 -21.24 -22.18
CA GLU A 371 5.79 -20.55 -21.88
C GLU A 371 5.72 -19.20 -22.62
N GLU A 372 4.50 -18.74 -22.89
CA GLU A 372 4.21 -17.42 -23.44
C GLU A 372 3.21 -16.71 -22.50
N PRO A 373 3.59 -15.57 -21.87
CA PRO A 373 4.96 -15.02 -21.81
C PRO A 373 5.94 -15.97 -21.11
N VAL A 374 7.24 -15.79 -21.36
CA VAL A 374 8.31 -16.57 -20.72
C VAL A 374 8.18 -16.48 -19.20
N VAL A 375 8.16 -17.63 -18.53
CA VAL A 375 8.16 -17.70 -17.07
C VAL A 375 9.61 -17.72 -16.57
N ARG A 376 9.91 -16.78 -15.69
CA ARG A 376 11.15 -16.61 -14.94
C ARG A 376 11.08 -17.31 -13.58
N PHE A 377 12.23 -17.81 -13.14
CA PHE A 377 12.41 -18.46 -11.86
C PHE A 377 13.43 -17.68 -11.04
N VAL A 378 13.09 -17.47 -9.78
CA VAL A 378 13.97 -16.83 -8.81
C VAL A 378 14.32 -17.86 -7.74
N TYR A 379 15.61 -18.10 -7.53
CA TYR A 379 16.11 -18.99 -6.49
C TYR A 379 16.48 -18.20 -5.25
N GLU A 380 16.07 -18.69 -4.09
CA GLU A 380 16.29 -18.02 -2.81
C GLU A 380 16.96 -18.99 -1.82
N ASN A 381 18.07 -18.59 -1.20
CA ASN A 381 18.60 -19.35 -0.07
C ASN A 381 17.81 -19.05 1.19
N LEU A 382 17.42 -20.09 1.91
CA LEU A 382 16.92 -19.95 3.28
C LEU A 382 18.10 -20.06 4.25
N ALA A 383 18.15 -19.24 5.30
CA ALA A 383 19.23 -19.32 6.31
C ALA A 383 19.32 -20.69 7.04
N TRP A 384 18.30 -21.53 6.84
CA TRP A 384 18.18 -22.90 7.34
C TRP A 384 18.05 -23.96 6.23
N GLY A 385 18.35 -23.62 4.97
CA GLY A 385 18.42 -24.61 3.90
C GLY A 385 19.40 -25.74 4.21
N THR A 386 19.08 -26.97 3.82
CA THR A 386 19.85 -28.17 4.19
C THR A 386 21.24 -28.15 3.54
N PHE A 387 21.30 -27.86 2.24
CA PHE A 387 22.56 -27.83 1.48
C PHE A 387 22.91 -26.43 0.98
N ILE A 388 21.93 -25.65 0.54
CA ILE A 388 22.12 -24.27 0.09
C ILE A 388 21.50 -23.33 1.12
N SER A 389 22.33 -22.61 1.88
CA SER A 389 21.85 -21.72 2.95
C SER A 389 22.47 -20.32 2.95
N THR A 390 23.41 -20.05 2.05
CA THR A 390 24.04 -18.75 1.86
C THR A 390 23.69 -18.19 0.47
N TRP A 391 23.77 -16.86 0.31
CA TRP A 391 23.58 -16.25 -0.99
C TRP A 391 24.69 -16.67 -1.97
N GLU A 392 25.92 -16.92 -1.48
CA GLU A 392 27.02 -17.42 -2.31
C GLU A 392 26.67 -18.78 -2.94
N GLY A 393 26.08 -19.69 -2.14
CA GLY A 393 25.63 -20.99 -2.63
C GLY A 393 24.50 -20.87 -3.63
N ALA A 394 23.51 -20.00 -3.37
CA ALA A 394 22.45 -19.72 -4.33
C ALA A 394 22.98 -19.11 -5.63
N TRP A 395 23.98 -18.23 -5.54
CA TRP A 395 24.63 -17.63 -6.70
C TRP A 395 25.38 -18.66 -7.55
N ASP A 396 26.11 -19.60 -6.93
CA ASP A 396 26.76 -20.71 -7.65
C ASP A 396 25.74 -21.54 -8.44
N ILE A 397 24.56 -21.83 -7.85
CA ILE A 397 23.46 -22.49 -8.57
C ILE A 397 23.00 -21.64 -9.77
N VAL A 398 22.73 -20.35 -9.59
CA VAL A 398 22.30 -19.46 -10.69
C VAL A 398 23.32 -19.43 -11.83
N GLN A 399 24.61 -19.34 -11.50
CA GLN A 399 25.70 -19.36 -12.49
C GLN A 399 25.76 -20.69 -13.25
N ARG A 400 25.58 -21.82 -12.56
CA ARG A 400 25.62 -23.15 -13.18
C ARG A 400 24.38 -23.46 -14.00
N VAL A 401 23.20 -23.00 -13.57
CA VAL A 401 21.96 -23.18 -14.33
C VAL A 401 22.07 -22.52 -15.69
N ASP A 402 22.65 -21.31 -15.74
CA ASP A 402 22.98 -20.58 -16.97
C ASP A 402 21.80 -20.53 -17.96
N ARG A 403 20.68 -19.96 -17.49
CA ARG A 403 19.49 -19.70 -18.30
C ARG A 403 19.03 -18.27 -18.11
N PRO A 404 18.62 -17.54 -19.16
CA PRO A 404 18.29 -16.12 -19.06
C PRO A 404 17.11 -15.86 -18.11
N ASN A 405 16.14 -16.78 -18.05
CA ASN A 405 14.97 -16.70 -17.19
C ASN A 405 15.20 -17.26 -15.77
N PHE A 406 16.42 -17.61 -15.37
CA PHE A 406 16.74 -18.06 -14.01
C PHE A 406 17.63 -17.03 -13.30
N GLY A 407 17.24 -16.62 -12.11
CA GLY A 407 17.89 -15.56 -11.32
C GLY A 407 17.83 -15.82 -9.81
N ILE A 408 18.21 -14.81 -9.02
CA ILE A 408 18.32 -14.87 -7.55
C ILE A 408 17.40 -13.84 -6.88
N CYS A 409 16.85 -14.21 -5.71
CA CYS A 409 16.28 -13.28 -4.74
C CYS A 409 17.32 -13.01 -3.67
N LEU A 410 17.60 -11.74 -3.39
CA LEU A 410 18.44 -11.36 -2.25
C LEU A 410 17.53 -10.95 -1.08
N ASP A 411 17.43 -11.80 -0.07
CA ASP A 411 16.70 -11.52 1.18
C ASP A 411 17.69 -11.14 2.29
N THR A 412 17.53 -9.92 2.82
CA THR A 412 18.38 -9.41 3.90
C THR A 412 18.29 -10.23 5.19
N PHE A 413 17.11 -10.78 5.51
CA PHE A 413 16.95 -11.66 6.66
C PHE A 413 17.71 -12.96 6.44
N ASN A 414 17.58 -13.59 5.27
CA ASN A 414 18.26 -14.85 5.00
C ASN A 414 19.79 -14.69 4.94
N ILE A 415 20.28 -13.60 4.35
CA ILE A 415 21.71 -13.27 4.31
C ILE A 415 22.26 -13.08 5.73
N ALA A 416 21.72 -12.10 6.48
CA ALA A 416 22.23 -11.79 7.82
C ALA A 416 21.94 -12.91 8.82
N GLY A 417 20.76 -13.53 8.70
CA GLY A 417 20.31 -14.65 9.52
C GLY A 417 21.23 -15.86 9.43
N ARG A 418 21.90 -16.07 8.29
CA ARG A 418 22.82 -17.19 8.12
C ARG A 418 24.20 -16.91 8.71
N ILE A 419 24.84 -15.81 8.30
CA ILE A 419 26.27 -15.59 8.55
C ILE A 419 26.56 -14.68 9.74
N TRP A 420 25.59 -13.86 10.17
CA TRP A 420 25.79 -12.85 11.21
C TRP A 420 24.99 -13.16 12.50
N ALA A 421 23.72 -13.58 12.37
CA ALA A 421 22.86 -13.86 13.51
C ALA A 421 22.80 -15.34 13.89
N ASP A 422 22.60 -15.57 15.19
CA ASP A 422 22.25 -16.88 15.72
C ASP A 422 21.20 -16.72 16.84
N PRO A 423 19.92 -17.06 16.58
CA PRO A 423 18.87 -16.93 17.60
C PRO A 423 19.04 -17.93 18.75
N ALA A 424 19.85 -18.98 18.61
CA ALA A 424 20.16 -19.92 19.69
C ALA A 424 21.41 -19.51 20.50
N SER A 425 22.10 -18.43 20.12
CA SER A 425 23.26 -17.90 20.82
C SER A 425 22.85 -16.86 21.86
N ILE A 426 23.48 -16.88 23.03
CA ILE A 426 23.23 -15.87 24.07
C ILE A 426 23.62 -14.45 23.63
N THR A 427 24.56 -14.35 22.70
CA THR A 427 24.97 -13.05 22.14
C THR A 427 23.97 -12.57 21.09
N GLY A 428 23.22 -13.48 20.47
CA GLY A 428 22.41 -13.27 19.27
C GLY A 428 23.21 -13.28 17.96
N LYS A 429 24.53 -13.47 18.02
CA LYS A 429 25.43 -13.47 16.86
C LYS A 429 26.15 -14.81 16.70
N THR A 430 26.55 -15.08 15.46
CA THR A 430 27.58 -16.09 15.14
C THR A 430 28.97 -15.62 15.60
N PRO A 431 29.96 -16.52 15.75
CA PRO A 431 31.35 -16.12 15.91
C PRO A 431 31.83 -15.27 14.72
N ASP A 432 32.62 -14.23 14.98
CA ASP A 432 33.19 -13.32 13.98
C ASP A 432 32.18 -12.63 13.04
N ALA A 433 30.91 -12.56 13.46
CA ALA A 433 29.76 -12.09 12.68
C ALA A 433 30.02 -10.82 11.86
N ASP A 434 30.55 -9.76 12.50
CA ASP A 434 30.75 -8.46 11.85
C ASP A 434 31.83 -8.54 10.74
N ALA A 435 32.89 -9.32 10.96
CA ALA A 435 33.95 -9.51 9.97
C ALA A 435 33.50 -10.39 8.80
N GLU A 436 32.76 -11.47 9.08
CA GLU A 436 32.26 -12.37 8.02
C GLU A 436 31.20 -11.68 7.15
N LEU A 437 30.31 -10.87 7.75
CA LEU A 437 29.34 -10.09 6.99
C LEU A 437 30.04 -9.10 6.05
N ALA A 438 31.01 -8.33 6.56
CA ALA A 438 31.74 -7.37 5.74
C ALA A 438 32.44 -8.05 4.55
N ALA A 439 33.12 -9.18 4.80
CA ALA A 439 33.77 -9.95 3.74
C ALA A 439 32.76 -10.53 2.73
N SER A 440 31.60 -10.98 3.20
CA SER A 440 30.52 -11.50 2.34
C SER A 440 29.89 -10.39 1.49
N MET A 441 29.67 -9.20 2.04
CA MET A 441 29.14 -8.05 1.28
C MET A 441 30.12 -7.57 0.20
N GLU A 442 31.42 -7.61 0.46
CA GLU A 442 32.44 -7.33 -0.56
C GLU A 442 32.37 -8.36 -1.71
N ARG A 443 32.29 -9.65 -1.39
CA ARG A 443 32.13 -10.71 -2.40
C ARG A 443 30.85 -10.51 -3.21
N LEU A 444 29.73 -10.17 -2.56
CA LEU A 444 28.44 -9.96 -3.21
C LEU A 444 28.55 -8.92 -4.33
N VAL A 445 29.18 -7.77 -4.06
CA VAL A 445 29.39 -6.71 -5.06
C VAL A 445 30.33 -7.15 -6.19
N GLN A 446 31.33 -7.98 -5.89
CA GLN A 446 32.30 -8.45 -6.86
C GLN A 446 31.76 -9.54 -7.80
N THR A 447 30.87 -10.40 -7.31
CA THR A 447 30.50 -11.64 -8.03
C THR A 447 29.10 -11.65 -8.60
N VAL A 448 28.14 -10.94 -8.01
CA VAL A 448 26.74 -11.00 -8.42
C VAL A 448 26.49 -10.09 -9.62
N ASP A 449 25.97 -10.66 -10.71
CA ASP A 449 25.41 -9.87 -11.82
C ASP A 449 24.02 -9.37 -11.41
N VAL A 450 23.90 -8.05 -11.25
CA VAL A 450 22.64 -7.40 -10.86
C VAL A 450 21.48 -7.68 -11.83
N ASN A 451 21.75 -8.00 -13.10
CA ASN A 451 20.70 -8.35 -14.06
C ASN A 451 20.04 -9.71 -13.77
N LYS A 452 20.68 -10.53 -12.95
CA LYS A 452 20.16 -11.81 -12.44
C LYS A 452 19.46 -11.68 -11.10
N VAL A 453 19.48 -10.50 -10.47
CA VAL A 453 18.70 -10.23 -9.26
C VAL A 453 17.29 -9.83 -9.71
N PHE A 454 16.31 -10.73 -9.53
CA PHE A 454 14.95 -10.48 -10.03
C PHE A 454 14.12 -9.65 -9.07
N TYR A 455 14.30 -9.85 -7.76
CA TYR A 455 13.89 -8.90 -6.73
C TYR A 455 14.68 -9.06 -5.44
N VAL A 456 14.46 -8.13 -4.52
CA VAL A 456 15.09 -8.07 -3.21
C VAL A 456 14.00 -8.06 -2.15
N GLN A 457 14.21 -8.80 -1.07
CA GLN A 457 13.37 -8.74 0.13
C GLN A 457 14.15 -8.04 1.23
N VAL A 458 13.56 -7.00 1.83
CA VAL A 458 14.20 -6.22 2.91
C VAL A 458 13.40 -6.41 4.19
N VAL A 459 13.99 -7.18 5.10
CA VAL A 459 13.36 -7.63 6.33
C VAL A 459 14.39 -7.74 7.44
N ASP A 460 13.98 -7.36 8.65
CA ASP A 460 14.74 -7.45 9.90
C ASP A 460 14.12 -8.54 10.80
N ALA A 461 14.64 -8.71 12.02
CA ALA A 461 14.04 -9.60 12.99
C ALA A 461 14.37 -9.23 14.43
N GLU A 462 13.50 -9.68 15.33
CA GLU A 462 13.58 -9.43 16.76
C GLU A 462 14.79 -10.16 17.39
N ARG A 463 15.56 -9.47 18.23
CA ARG A 463 16.60 -10.09 19.05
C ARG A 463 15.99 -10.96 20.13
N MET A 464 16.27 -12.27 20.09
CA MET A 464 15.79 -13.20 21.11
C MET A 464 16.38 -12.84 22.48
N GLN A 465 15.51 -12.62 23.47
CA GLN A 465 15.91 -12.30 24.84
C GLN A 465 16.56 -13.50 25.54
N GLN A 466 16.16 -14.70 25.15
CA GLN A 466 16.74 -15.97 25.61
C GLN A 466 17.06 -16.82 24.38
N PRO A 467 18.09 -17.68 24.43
CA PRO A 467 18.39 -18.60 23.35
C PRO A 467 17.15 -19.37 22.87
N LEU A 468 16.91 -19.35 21.56
CA LEU A 468 15.86 -20.11 20.91
C LEU A 468 16.28 -21.59 20.83
N ALA A 469 16.09 -22.29 21.95
CA ALA A 469 16.40 -23.69 22.17
C ALA A 469 15.19 -24.43 22.78
N GLU A 470 15.35 -25.71 23.13
CA GLU A 470 14.30 -26.49 23.80
C GLU A 470 13.78 -25.75 25.04
N GLY A 471 12.45 -25.63 25.12
CA GLY A 471 11.76 -24.86 26.17
C GLY A 471 11.46 -23.39 25.82
N HIS A 472 12.01 -22.84 24.74
CA HIS A 472 11.63 -21.51 24.26
C HIS A 472 10.22 -21.52 23.65
N PRO A 473 9.37 -20.48 23.83
CA PRO A 473 8.00 -20.46 23.29
C PRO A 473 7.88 -20.64 21.77
N PHE A 474 8.93 -20.25 21.03
CA PHE A 474 9.00 -20.40 19.58
C PHE A 474 9.65 -21.71 19.14
N HIS A 475 10.16 -22.53 20.06
CA HIS A 475 10.82 -23.78 19.69
C HIS A 475 9.79 -24.81 19.23
N VAL A 476 10.06 -25.39 18.06
CA VAL A 476 9.33 -26.54 17.53
C VAL A 476 10.33 -27.67 17.30
N GLU A 477 10.05 -28.85 17.87
CA GLU A 477 10.88 -30.04 17.74
C GLU A 477 11.08 -30.40 16.25
N GLY A 478 12.32 -30.75 15.89
CA GLY A 478 12.71 -31.05 14.51
C GLY A 478 12.88 -29.84 13.58
N GLN A 479 12.58 -28.62 14.02
CA GLN A 479 12.81 -27.40 13.22
C GLN A 479 14.09 -26.67 13.66
N PRO A 480 14.94 -26.23 12.71
CA PRO A 480 16.11 -25.41 13.03
C PRO A 480 15.71 -24.10 13.74
N PRO A 481 16.50 -23.60 14.71
CA PRO A 481 16.19 -22.35 15.43
C PRO A 481 15.93 -21.14 14.52
N ARG A 482 16.67 -21.03 13.41
CA ARG A 482 16.49 -19.95 12.41
C ARG A 482 15.13 -20.01 11.70
N MET A 483 14.60 -21.21 11.45
CA MET A 483 13.26 -21.39 10.87
C MET A 483 12.18 -20.94 11.85
N ASN A 484 12.27 -21.40 13.10
CA ASN A 484 11.38 -20.99 14.18
C ASN A 484 11.41 -19.47 14.39
N TRP A 485 12.60 -18.87 14.35
CA TRP A 485 12.79 -17.43 14.44
C TRP A 485 12.14 -16.70 13.25
N SER A 486 12.42 -17.15 12.02
CA SER A 486 11.85 -16.59 10.80
C SER A 486 10.31 -16.58 10.83
N ARG A 487 9.66 -17.65 11.32
CA ARG A 487 8.20 -17.75 11.31
C ARG A 487 7.49 -16.90 12.37
N ASN A 488 8.19 -16.52 13.44
CA ASN A 488 7.57 -15.92 14.62
C ASN A 488 7.99 -14.47 14.88
N ALA A 489 9.13 -14.04 14.34
CA ALA A 489 9.87 -12.92 14.89
C ALA A 489 10.58 -12.06 13.82
N ARG A 490 10.18 -12.14 12.54
CA ARG A 490 10.60 -11.10 11.58
C ARG A 490 9.93 -9.76 11.90
N LEU A 491 10.63 -8.70 11.55
CA LEU A 491 10.24 -7.30 11.74
C LEU A 491 10.55 -6.51 10.47
N PHE A 492 9.95 -5.34 10.32
CA PHE A 492 10.40 -4.40 9.30
C PHE A 492 11.68 -3.69 9.75
N LEU A 493 12.43 -3.15 8.78
CA LEU A 493 13.63 -2.36 9.08
C LEU A 493 13.27 -1.14 9.95
N TYR A 494 14.19 -0.75 10.82
CA TYR A 494 14.07 0.38 11.77
C TYR A 494 13.13 0.17 12.97
N GLU A 495 12.47 -0.97 13.11
CA GLU A 495 11.60 -1.29 14.26
C GLU A 495 12.40 -1.64 15.54
N THR A 496 13.33 -0.76 15.93
CA THR A 496 14.21 -0.91 17.09
C THR A 496 13.44 -0.92 18.42
N ASP A 497 12.30 -0.24 18.48
CA ASP A 497 11.33 -0.30 19.57
C ASP A 497 10.69 -1.69 19.76
N ARG A 498 10.74 -2.53 18.71
CA ARG A 498 10.26 -3.92 18.70
C ARG A 498 11.42 -4.92 18.74
N GLY A 499 12.66 -4.46 18.86
CA GLY A 499 13.84 -5.30 18.99
C GLY A 499 14.50 -5.70 17.67
N ALA A 500 14.21 -5.00 16.55
CA ALA A 500 14.98 -5.14 15.31
C ALA A 500 16.48 -4.93 15.58
N TYR A 501 17.33 -5.84 15.09
CA TYR A 501 18.77 -5.81 15.40
C TYR A 501 19.68 -6.37 14.30
N LEU A 502 19.13 -6.94 13.22
CA LEU A 502 19.95 -7.45 12.13
C LEU A 502 20.67 -6.28 11.43
N PRO A 503 21.86 -6.49 10.86
CA PRO A 503 22.59 -5.49 10.09
C PRO A 503 22.00 -5.29 8.69
N VAL A 504 20.67 -5.24 8.59
CA VAL A 504 19.92 -5.13 7.33
C VAL A 504 20.30 -3.90 6.55
N LEU A 505 20.56 -2.78 7.24
CA LEU A 505 20.94 -1.52 6.58
C LEU A 505 22.28 -1.64 5.83
N GLU A 506 23.23 -2.43 6.35
CA GLU A 506 24.52 -2.69 5.69
C GLU A 506 24.32 -3.57 4.44
N VAL A 507 23.50 -4.61 4.56
CA VAL A 507 23.14 -5.48 3.43
C VAL A 507 22.39 -4.68 2.35
N ALA A 508 21.40 -3.89 2.75
CA ALA A 508 20.64 -3.01 1.85
C ALA A 508 21.57 -2.00 1.15
N ARG A 509 22.51 -1.37 1.86
CA ARG A 509 23.50 -0.47 1.24
C ARG A 509 24.34 -1.19 0.20
N THR A 510 24.76 -2.42 0.48
CA THR A 510 25.51 -3.26 -0.45
C THR A 510 24.71 -3.54 -1.73
N ILE A 511 23.42 -3.88 -1.60
CA ILE A 511 22.53 -4.15 -2.73
C ILE A 511 22.22 -2.86 -3.53
N PHE A 512 21.77 -1.79 -2.88
CA PHE A 512 21.28 -0.59 -3.58
C PHE A 512 22.40 0.34 -4.06
N LYS A 513 23.53 0.42 -3.34
CA LYS A 513 24.66 1.29 -3.70
C LYS A 513 25.82 0.53 -4.33
N GLY A 514 26.12 -0.66 -3.81
CA GLY A 514 27.17 -1.53 -4.35
C GLY A 514 26.76 -2.14 -5.69
N LEU A 515 25.74 -3.01 -5.69
CA LEU A 515 25.21 -3.61 -6.92
C LEU A 515 24.42 -2.63 -7.80
N LYS A 516 23.98 -1.50 -7.25
CA LYS A 516 23.13 -0.51 -7.93
C LYS A 516 21.80 -1.10 -8.42
N TYR A 517 21.24 -2.02 -7.64
CA TYR A 517 19.95 -2.63 -7.93
C TYR A 517 18.81 -1.59 -7.93
N LYS A 518 17.87 -1.71 -8.88
CA LYS A 518 16.76 -0.74 -9.11
C LYS A 518 15.40 -1.38 -9.38
N GLY A 519 15.26 -2.69 -9.18
CA GLY A 519 13.99 -3.40 -9.42
C GLY A 519 13.06 -3.40 -8.21
N TRP A 520 12.17 -4.39 -8.14
CA TRP A 520 11.25 -4.58 -7.03
C TRP A 520 11.96 -4.82 -5.70
N VAL A 521 11.42 -4.20 -4.66
CA VAL A 521 11.78 -4.42 -3.26
C VAL A 521 10.52 -4.82 -2.51
N SER A 522 10.55 -5.98 -1.88
CA SER A 522 9.44 -6.49 -1.07
C SER A 522 9.73 -6.37 0.42
N MET A 523 8.68 -6.17 1.19
CA MET A 523 8.69 -6.05 2.66
C MET A 523 8.06 -7.32 3.24
N GLU A 524 8.70 -8.46 3.03
CA GLU A 524 8.16 -9.76 3.44
C GLU A 524 8.13 -9.87 4.97
N LEU A 525 6.99 -10.20 5.56
CA LEU A 525 6.87 -10.33 7.00
C LEU A 525 6.35 -11.72 7.36
N PHE A 526 7.06 -12.38 8.27
CA PHE A 526 6.58 -13.56 8.99
C PHE A 526 6.71 -13.31 10.48
N SER A 527 5.58 -13.01 11.10
CA SER A 527 5.54 -12.69 12.52
C SER A 527 4.34 -13.33 13.17
N ARG A 528 4.50 -13.72 14.43
CA ARG A 528 3.39 -14.20 15.27
C ARG A 528 2.22 -13.19 15.32
N THR A 529 2.51 -11.90 15.15
CA THR A 529 1.48 -10.84 15.16
C THR A 529 0.54 -10.92 13.96
N MET A 530 0.89 -11.64 12.89
CA MET A 530 0.01 -11.85 11.74
C MET A 530 -1.12 -12.84 12.03
N ALA A 531 -0.97 -13.66 13.08
CA ALA A 531 -2.01 -14.57 13.56
C ALA A 531 -2.98 -13.89 14.54
N ASP A 532 -2.78 -12.60 14.85
CA ASP A 532 -3.69 -11.85 15.71
C ASP A 532 -5.04 -11.66 14.98
N PRO A 533 -6.18 -12.03 15.61
CA PRO A 533 -7.50 -11.93 14.97
C PRO A 533 -8.02 -10.49 14.85
N ASP A 534 -7.31 -9.48 15.37
CA ASP A 534 -7.72 -8.09 15.24
C ASP A 534 -7.83 -7.68 13.75
N PRO A 535 -9.00 -7.19 13.29
CA PRO A 535 -9.22 -6.86 11.88
C PRO A 535 -8.35 -5.71 11.36
N THR A 536 -7.66 -4.97 12.25
CA THR A 536 -6.72 -3.91 11.88
C THR A 536 -5.33 -4.43 11.53
N VAL A 537 -5.01 -5.70 11.82
CA VAL A 537 -3.68 -6.30 11.61
C VAL A 537 -3.14 -6.09 10.19
N PRO A 538 -3.90 -6.35 9.10
CA PRO A 538 -3.42 -6.09 7.74
C PRO A 538 -3.05 -4.62 7.50
N ARG A 539 -3.88 -3.67 7.99
CA ARG A 539 -3.62 -2.24 7.87
C ARG A 539 -2.39 -1.82 8.66
N THR A 540 -2.28 -2.29 9.90
CA THR A 540 -1.16 -1.96 10.79
C THR A 540 0.16 -2.46 10.20
N HIS A 541 0.19 -3.68 9.67
CA HIS A 541 1.38 -4.21 9.01
C HIS A 541 1.71 -3.50 7.69
N ALA A 542 0.70 -3.18 6.88
CA ALA A 542 0.91 -2.40 5.67
C ALA A 542 1.52 -1.02 6.00
N GLN A 543 1.03 -0.34 7.04
CA GLN A 543 1.57 0.95 7.47
C GLN A 543 3.02 0.82 7.94
N ARG A 544 3.32 -0.16 8.79
CA ARG A 544 4.69 -0.42 9.28
C ARG A 544 5.67 -0.69 8.12
N GLY A 545 5.26 -1.48 7.13
CA GLY A 545 6.05 -1.74 5.94
C GLY A 545 6.26 -0.49 5.07
N MET A 546 5.24 0.36 4.92
CA MET A 546 5.34 1.63 4.20
C MET A 546 6.29 2.61 4.91
N ASP A 547 6.21 2.71 6.23
CA ASP A 547 7.08 3.59 7.04
C ASP A 547 8.54 3.14 6.92
N SER A 548 8.80 1.84 7.06
CA SER A 548 10.12 1.23 6.86
C SER A 548 10.67 1.53 5.46
N TRP A 549 9.86 1.31 4.40
CA TRP A 549 10.29 1.58 3.03
C TRP A 549 10.56 3.07 2.78
N LYS A 550 9.71 3.96 3.27
CA LYS A 550 9.90 5.42 3.12
C LYS A 550 11.24 5.85 3.69
N GLN A 551 11.55 5.42 4.91
CA GLN A 551 12.81 5.73 5.57
C GLN A 551 14.01 5.11 4.84
N LEU A 552 13.89 3.86 4.38
CA LEU A 552 14.96 3.21 3.61
C LEU A 552 15.22 3.92 2.28
N ALA A 553 14.17 4.27 1.54
CA ALA A 553 14.27 4.95 0.27
C ALA A 553 14.92 6.34 0.42
N GLU A 554 14.59 7.07 1.50
CA GLU A 554 15.23 8.35 1.83
C GLU A 554 16.72 8.16 2.13
N GLU A 555 17.08 7.23 3.02
CA GLU A 555 18.49 7.01 3.40
C GLU A 555 19.33 6.48 2.23
N MET A 556 18.72 5.69 1.35
CA MET A 556 19.35 5.17 0.14
C MET A 556 19.21 6.11 -1.07
N GLY A 557 18.52 7.25 -0.97
CA GLY A 557 18.27 8.16 -2.09
C GLY A 557 17.71 7.45 -3.34
N LEU A 558 16.64 6.67 -3.15
CA LEU A 558 15.96 5.85 -4.18
C LEU A 558 14.73 6.52 -4.80
#